data_AF-A0A529TZY6-F1
#
_entry.id   AF-A0A529TZY6-F1
#
_cell.length_a   1.000
_cell.length_b   1.000
_cell.length_c   1.000
_cell.angle_alpha   90.00
_cell.angle_beta   90.00
_cell.angle_gamma   90.00
#
_symmetry.space_group_name_H-M   'P 1'
#
loop_
_entity.id
_entity.type
_entity.pdbx_description
1 polymer ?
#
loop_
_entity_poly.entity_id
_entity_poly.type
_entity_poly.pdbx_seq_one_letter_code
_entity_poly.pdbx_strand_id
1 'polypeptide(L)' 'MKPDYVAIQRRCKDTRPPDHLIAHYELERGLADRLRGASRDERSRLYSEVYSELFNSLPDHPQKAAIGSR' A
#
# COMPACT_ATOMS: atom_id res chain seq x y z
N MET A 1 18.01 -3.49 0.39
CA MET A 1 17.17 -2.92 1.47
C MET A 1 17.97 -1.88 2.24
N LYS A 2 17.33 -0.85 2.84
CA LYS A 2 18.09 0.13 3.64
C LYS A 2 18.80 -0.55 4.83
N PRO A 3 20.02 -0.14 5.21
CA PRO A 3 20.77 -0.77 6.31
C PRO A 3 20.06 -0.68 7.68
N ASP A 4 19.26 0.36 7.88
CA ASP A 4 18.51 0.64 9.10
C ASP A 4 17.10 0.02 9.11
N TYR A 5 16.76 -0.81 8.12
CA TYR A 5 15.42 -1.38 7.97
C TYR A 5 14.91 -2.07 9.25
N VAL A 6 15.75 -2.90 9.89
CA VAL A 6 15.36 -3.63 11.10
C VAL A 6 14.99 -2.68 12.24
N ALA A 7 15.67 -1.54 12.35
CA ALA A 7 15.37 -0.53 13.35
C ALA A 7 14.03 0.19 13.04
N ILE A 8 13.78 0.50 11.77
CA ILE A 8 12.52 1.12 11.32
C ILE A 8 11.34 0.16 11.56
N GLN A 9 11.47 -1.11 11.16
CA GLN A 9 10.45 -2.14 11.33
C GLN A 9 10.06 -2.28 12.81
N ARG A 10 11.05 -2.37 13.70
CA ARG A 10 10.84 -2.41 15.16
C ARG A 10 10.14 -1.15 15.69
N ARG A 11 10.58 0.04 15.27
CA ARG A 11 9.98 1.32 15.69
C ARG A 11 8.52 1.43 15.28
N CYS A 12 8.17 0.96 14.08
CA CYS A 12 6.81 0.97 13.54
C CYS A 12 5.94 -0.17 14.09
N LYS A 13 6.51 -1.08 14.90
CA LYS A 13 5.85 -2.32 15.36
C LYS A 13 5.28 -3.14 14.20
N ASP A 14 5.96 -3.10 13.06
CA ASP A 14 5.55 -3.85 11.88
C ASP A 14 6.03 -5.30 12.03
N THR A 15 5.11 -6.24 11.90
CA THR A 15 5.39 -7.67 12.01
C THR A 15 5.59 -8.34 10.65
N ARG A 16 5.36 -7.63 9.55
CA ARG A 16 5.45 -8.19 8.20
C ARG A 16 6.91 -8.45 7.83
N PRO A 17 7.21 -9.55 7.12
CA PRO A 17 8.56 -9.83 6.67
C PRO A 17 9.04 -8.80 5.62
N PRO A 18 10.38 -8.65 5.44
CA PRO A 18 10.98 -7.73 4.47
C PRO A 18 10.37 -7.83 3.07
N ASP A 19 10.20 -9.06 2.57
CA ASP A 19 9.71 -9.31 1.22
C ASP A 19 8.25 -8.89 1.04
N HIS A 20 7.41 -9.04 2.08
CA HIS A 20 6.06 -8.49 2.06
C HIS A 20 6.09 -6.97 1.97
N LEU A 21 6.94 -6.29 2.76
CA LEU A 21 7.01 -4.83 2.69
C LEU A 21 7.49 -4.32 1.33
N ILE A 22 8.39 -5.07 0.68
CA ILE A 22 8.81 -4.78 -0.70
C ILE A 22 7.62 -4.96 -1.65
N ALA A 23 6.90 -6.08 -1.58
CA ALA A 23 5.74 -6.34 -2.43
C ALA A 23 4.63 -5.27 -2.25
N HIS A 24 4.37 -4.88 -1.01
CA HIS A 24 3.46 -3.76 -0.70
C HIS A 24 3.93 -2.47 -1.36
N TYR A 25 5.19 -2.11 -1.16
CA TYR A 25 5.76 -0.90 -1.72
C TYR A 25 5.70 -0.87 -3.24
N GLU A 26 6.05 -1.96 -3.91
CA GLU A 26 6.04 -2.07 -5.37
C GLU A 26 4.62 -1.91 -5.93
N LEU A 27 3.64 -2.59 -5.32
CA LEU A 27 2.24 -2.48 -5.71
C LEU A 27 1.70 -1.05 -5.48
N GLU A 28 1.82 -0.53 -4.25
CA GLU A 28 1.33 0.80 -3.89
C GLU A 28 1.97 1.89 -4.76
N ARG A 29 3.26 1.76 -5.08
CA ARG A 29 3.96 2.68 -5.97
C ARG A 29 3.38 2.65 -7.39
N GLY A 30 3.20 1.45 -7.97
CA GLY A 30 2.63 1.31 -9.32
C GLY A 30 1.22 1.91 -9.42
N LEU A 31 0.39 1.65 -8.41
CA LEU A 31 -0.96 2.21 -8.30
C LEU A 31 -0.94 3.75 -8.15
N ALA A 32 -0.04 4.28 -7.33
CA ALA A 32 0.12 5.71 -7.16
C ALA A 32 0.59 6.41 -8.44
N ASP A 33 1.49 5.78 -9.19
CA ASP A 33 1.97 6.29 -10.48
C ASP A 33 0.83 6.33 -11.52
N ARG A 34 -0.04 5.30 -11.54
CA ARG A 34 -1.26 5.27 -12.37
C ARG A 34 -2.22 6.42 -12.03
N LEU A 35 -2.45 6.68 -10.73
CA LEU A 35 -3.29 7.80 -10.30
C LEU A 35 -2.69 9.17 -10.64
N ARG A 36 -1.36 9.30 -10.57
CA ARG A 36 -0.65 10.55 -10.88
C ARG A 36 -0.68 10.85 -12.37
N GLY A 37 -0.63 9.83 -13.23
CA GLY A 37 -0.72 9.96 -14.69
C GLY A 37 -2.13 10.22 -15.22
N ALA A 38 -3.17 9.89 -14.45
CA ALA A 38 -4.56 10.05 -14.87
C ALA A 38 -5.00 11.52 -14.96
N SER A 39 -5.84 11.83 -15.96
CA SER A 39 -6.57 13.10 -16.02
C SER A 39 -7.58 13.22 -14.87
N ARG A 40 -8.16 14.42 -14.66
CA ARG A 40 -9.14 14.65 -13.60
C ARG A 40 -10.38 13.75 -13.73
N ASP A 41 -10.89 13.60 -14.95
CA ASP A 41 -12.09 12.82 -15.23
C ASP A 41 -11.85 11.31 -15.05
N GLU A 42 -10.69 10.82 -15.49
CA GLU A 42 -10.28 9.43 -15.30
C GLU A 42 -10.03 9.11 -13.81
N ARG A 43 -9.46 10.07 -13.06
CA ARG A 43 -9.11 9.87 -11.64
C ARG A 43 -10.31 9.53 -10.77
N SER A 44 -11.48 10.08 -11.06
CA SER A 44 -12.73 9.74 -10.37
C SER A 44 -13.04 8.25 -10.42
N ARG A 45 -12.85 7.61 -11.57
CA ARG A 45 -13.13 6.19 -11.77
C ARG A 45 -11.98 5.31 -11.29
N LEU A 46 -10.75 5.71 -11.66
CA LEU A 46 -9.53 5.00 -11.31
C LEU A 46 -9.30 4.91 -9.81
N TYR A 47 -9.78 5.88 -9.03
CA TYR A 47 -9.65 5.84 -7.57
C TYR A 47 -10.29 4.56 -7.00
N SER A 48 -11.55 4.29 -7.35
CA SER A 48 -12.26 3.09 -6.87
C SER A 48 -11.60 1.79 -7.34
N GLU A 49 -11.13 1.75 -8.59
CA GLU A 49 -10.43 0.59 -9.15
C GLU A 49 -9.11 0.33 -8.42
N VAL A 50 -8.29 1.37 -8.21
CA VAL A 50 -7.00 1.30 -7.53
C VAL A 50 -7.15 0.81 -6.09
N TYR A 51 -8.12 1.33 -5.34
CA TYR A 51 -8.36 0.83 -3.98
C TYR A 51 -8.87 -0.62 -3.97
N SER A 52 -9.71 -0.98 -4.93
CA SER A 52 -10.17 -2.37 -5.08
C SER A 52 -9.00 -3.31 -5.37
N GLU A 53 -8.10 -2.92 -6.28
CA GLU A 53 -6.90 -3.67 -6.63
C GLU A 53 -5.93 -3.77 -5.44
N LEU A 54 -5.64 -2.66 -4.75
CA LEU A 54 -4.79 -2.62 -3.56
C LEU A 54 -5.27 -3.61 -2.51
N PHE A 55 -6.57 -3.58 -2.19
CA PHE A 55 -7.13 -4.42 -1.15
C PHE A 55 -7.31 -5.87 -1.58
N ASN A 56 -7.58 -6.16 -2.85
CA ASN A 56 -7.70 -7.55 -3.31
C ASN A 56 -6.33 -8.24 -3.38
N SER A 57 -5.30 -7.52 -3.80
CA SER A 57 -3.94 -8.06 -3.93
C SER A 57 -3.21 -8.18 -2.58
N LEU A 58 -3.56 -7.35 -1.58
CA LEU A 58 -2.94 -7.36 -0.25
C LEU A 58 -4.01 -7.60 0.84
N PRO A 59 -4.34 -8.88 1.13
CA PRO A 59 -5.34 -9.22 2.13
C PRO A 59 -4.99 -8.77 3.56
N ASP A 60 -3.71 -8.72 3.89
CA ASP A 60 -3.13 -8.29 5.17
C ASP A 60 -2.80 -6.79 5.22
N HIS A 61 -3.32 -6.00 4.28
CA HIS A 61 -3.01 -4.58 4.20
C HIS A 61 -3.41 -3.80 5.48
N PRO A 62 -2.53 -2.96 6.05
CA PRO A 62 -2.76 -2.31 7.35
C PRO A 62 -4.01 -1.42 7.39
N GLN A 63 -4.39 -0.80 6.25
CA GLN A 63 -5.63 -0.01 6.18
C GLN A 63 -6.92 -0.85 6.34
N LYS A 64 -6.88 -2.18 6.08
CA LYS A 64 -8.03 -3.06 6.36
C LYS A 64 -8.25 -3.26 7.85
N ALA A 65 -7.17 -3.41 8.62
CA ALA A 65 -7.23 -3.56 10.07
C ALA A 65 -7.66 -2.25 10.77
N ALA A 66 -7.31 -1.09 10.19
CA ALA A 66 -7.67 0.22 10.73
C ALA A 66 -9.18 0.55 10.66
N ILE A 67 -9.96 -0.14 9.81
CA ILE A 67 -11.40 0.07 9.66
C ILE A 67 -12.21 -0.37 10.90
N GLY A 68 -11.63 -1.19 11.79
CA GLY A 68 -12.28 -1.62 13.05
C GLY A 68 -12.17 -0.64 14.22
N SER A 69 -11.58 0.56 14.02
CA SER A 69 -11.52 1.62 15.05
C SER A 69 -12.34 2.83 14.61
N ARG A 70 -13.66 2.70 14.61
CA ARG A 70 -14.61 3.82 14.60
C ARG A 70 -15.91 3.45 15.27
#